data_AF-A0A969BUE2-F1
#
_entry.id   AF-A0A969BUE2-F1
#
_cell.length_a   1.000
_cell.length_b   1.000
_cell.length_c   1.000
_cell.angle_alpha   90.00
_cell.angle_beta   90.00
_cell.angle_gamma   90.00
#
_symmetry.space_group_name_H-M   'P 1'
#
loop_
_entity.id
_entity.type
_entity.pdbx_description
1 polymer ?
#
loop_
_entity_poly.entity_id
_entity_poly.type
_entity_poly.pdbx_seq_one_letter_code
_entity_poly.pdbx_strand_id
1 'polypeptide(L)'
;STFRVVGAGGGFVGVGCRVYYDSAETWLALQYLGEPRYARRGVLTTPDDFSTGLPAQPFDGGVDGCVWHRLVLDAEIPAGSSVSARARAADAPDALEDMPWIDQPLPYLRGDGAELPYYQLPAFSALDPALQRDDAPLSEECLPGPAHRQWLQEQRTGSWELLFQDVRGRFVQLELTLEGTGRNTPKVYALRAWYPRFSYLQRYLPAIYREDSFQASFLDRWLSNFEGFYTHLEDQINVFPSMIDPRTAPAEMLEWLASWMGLLLDPQWSETRRRFFIRHAMDLYRLRGTPLGLALILRLYVDDKSQINDDLFRRERSQTDGPAHRSPVRVTEDFRTVMALSGLSEPTTVERARKQNDVAHHFTVTIARDESRTREDMIYRIAELEKPAHTAFTIKRGIDAFRVGCAILEVDSTLCNPSPAQAIPKLGENALGDWALPIPQRECGQITLDRDLLCAGPASGPFSVI
;
A
#
# COMPACT_ATOMS: atom_id res chain seq x y z
N SER A 1 37.05 -1.48 23.43
CA SER A 1 36.40 -0.25 23.92
C SER A 1 37.24 0.34 25.04
N THR A 2 37.87 1.49 24.81
CA THR A 2 38.78 2.12 25.79
C THR A 2 38.10 3.36 26.36
N PHE A 3 37.53 3.23 27.56
CA PHE A 3 36.89 4.35 28.25
C PHE A 3 37.95 5.32 28.78
N ARG A 4 37.82 6.61 28.47
CA ARG A 4 38.70 7.67 29.01
C ARG A 4 37.84 8.60 29.86
N VAL A 5 37.94 8.43 31.18
CA VAL A 5 37.22 9.26 32.16
C VAL A 5 38.00 10.56 32.39
N VAL A 6 37.30 11.69 32.40
CA VAL A 6 37.83 13.01 32.79
C VAL A 6 36.87 13.56 33.83
N GLY A 7 37.26 13.47 35.11
CA GLY A 7 36.45 13.92 36.25
C GLY A 7 37.17 13.63 37.56
N ALA A 8 37.18 14.59 38.49
CA ALA A 8 37.89 14.47 39.75
C ALA A 8 36.94 14.09 40.90
N GLY A 9 37.27 13.02 41.64
CA GLY A 9 36.78 12.79 43.00
C GLY A 9 35.48 11.99 43.20
N GLY A 10 34.62 11.82 42.18
CA GLY A 10 33.36 11.07 42.32
C GLY A 10 33.51 9.54 42.21
N GLY A 11 32.69 8.80 42.97
CA GLY A 11 32.59 7.34 42.91
C GLY A 11 31.59 6.84 41.86
N PHE A 12 31.72 5.56 41.47
CA PHE A 12 30.78 4.90 40.56
C PHE A 12 30.05 3.76 41.28
N VAL A 13 28.73 3.70 41.13
CA VAL A 13 27.88 2.64 41.72
C VAL A 13 27.02 2.00 40.64
N GLY A 14 27.06 0.68 40.54
CA GLY A 14 26.21 -0.10 39.64
C GLY A 14 24.95 -0.61 40.35
N VAL A 15 23.78 -0.38 39.78
CA VAL A 15 22.49 -0.91 40.27
C VAL A 15 21.74 -1.55 39.10
N GLY A 16 21.63 -2.88 39.13
CA GLY A 16 21.08 -3.64 38.00
C GLY A 16 21.92 -3.44 36.72
N CYS A 17 21.26 -3.09 35.62
CA CYS A 17 21.91 -2.82 34.33
C CYS A 17 22.32 -1.35 34.12
N ARG A 18 22.33 -0.52 35.17
CA ARG A 18 22.63 0.92 35.09
C ARG A 18 23.79 1.29 36.02
N VAL A 19 24.66 2.19 35.56
CA VAL A 19 25.77 2.74 36.34
C VAL A 19 25.45 4.20 36.67
N TYR A 20 25.75 4.60 37.90
CA TYR A 20 25.52 5.95 38.41
C TYR A 20 26.85 6.56 38.83
N TYR A 21 27.01 7.86 38.57
CA TYR A 21 28.11 8.69 39.05
C TYR A 21 27.65 9.51 40.24
N ASP A 22 28.45 9.51 41.31
CA ASP A 22 28.23 10.34 42.48
C ASP A 22 28.72 11.77 42.22
N SER A 23 27.80 12.74 42.13
CA SER A 23 28.12 14.16 42.00
C SER A 23 28.18 14.91 43.34
N ALA A 24 28.25 14.19 44.47
CA ALA A 24 28.13 14.65 45.86
C ALA A 24 26.75 15.25 46.25
N GLU A 25 26.08 15.95 45.33
CA GLU A 25 24.72 16.49 45.53
C GLU A 25 23.63 15.61 44.92
N THR A 26 23.91 14.90 43.82
CA THR A 26 22.94 14.04 43.12
C THR A 26 23.58 12.80 42.50
N TRP A 27 22.80 11.74 42.34
CA TRP A 27 23.20 10.53 41.60
C TRP A 27 22.85 10.67 40.12
N LEU A 28 23.86 10.88 39.28
CA LEU A 28 23.67 11.03 37.84
C LEU A 28 23.75 9.66 37.16
N ALA A 29 22.64 9.22 36.56
CA ALA A 29 22.61 8.00 35.76
C ALA A 29 23.50 8.17 34.52
N LEU A 30 24.56 7.36 34.41
CA LEU A 30 25.42 7.38 33.23
C LEU A 30 24.66 6.79 32.04
N GLN A 31 24.37 7.63 31.05
CA GLN A 31 23.90 7.16 29.77
C GLN A 31 25.07 6.56 28.99
N TYR A 32 24.85 5.39 28.39
CA TYR A 32 25.80 4.79 27.48
C TYR A 32 25.82 5.59 26.17
N LEU A 33 26.73 6.56 26.06
CA LEU A 33 27.02 7.22 24.80
C LEU A 33 28.00 6.35 24.00
N GLY A 34 27.45 5.39 23.26
CA GLY A 34 28.24 4.62 22.30
C GLY A 34 28.64 5.52 21.12
N GLU A 35 29.84 6.11 21.15
CA GLU A 35 30.43 6.72 19.96
C GLU A 35 30.84 5.62 18.98
N PRO A 36 30.13 5.43 17.83
CA PRO A 36 30.59 4.50 16.82
C PRO A 36 31.93 4.99 16.25
N ARG A 37 32.88 4.08 16.11
CA ARG A 37 34.17 4.34 15.46
C ARG A 37 34.19 3.63 14.12
N TYR A 38 34.05 4.41 13.06
CA TYR A 38 34.07 3.91 11.69
C TYR A 38 35.51 3.76 11.18
N ALA A 39 35.71 2.89 10.19
CA ALA A 39 36.93 2.90 9.40
C ALA A 39 37.06 4.26 8.67
N ARG A 40 38.29 4.78 8.58
CA ARG A 40 38.54 6.07 7.90
C ARG A 40 38.50 5.98 6.38
N ARG A 41 38.71 4.78 5.84
CA ARG A 41 38.66 4.50 4.41
C ARG A 41 38.02 3.12 4.19
N GLY A 42 37.08 3.05 3.28
CA GLY A 42 36.57 1.82 2.67
C GLY A 42 36.72 1.90 1.17
N VAL A 43 36.86 0.75 0.52
CA VAL A 43 36.84 0.65 -0.95
C VAL A 43 35.77 -0.37 -1.30
N LEU A 44 34.85 0.00 -2.18
CA LEU A 44 33.79 -0.84 -2.72
C LEU A 44 34.03 -0.97 -4.23
N THR A 45 34.41 -2.15 -4.67
CA THR A 45 34.49 -2.48 -6.10
C THR A 45 33.23 -3.26 -6.48
N THR A 46 32.56 -2.88 -7.56
CA THR A 46 31.51 -3.73 -8.15
C THR A 46 32.19 -5.01 -8.67
N PRO A 47 31.70 -6.21 -8.35
CA PRO A 47 32.21 -7.46 -8.92
C PRO A 47 32.33 -7.44 -10.45
N ASP A 48 33.22 -8.29 -10.94
CA ASP A 48 33.52 -8.57 -12.35
C ASP A 48 32.75 -9.81 -12.85
N ASP A 49 32.17 -10.60 -11.96
CA ASP A 49 31.50 -11.85 -12.31
C ASP A 49 30.05 -11.64 -12.81
N PHE A 50 29.75 -12.17 -13.98
CA PHE A 50 28.42 -12.12 -14.60
C PHE A 50 27.52 -13.29 -14.13
N SER A 51 27.68 -13.78 -12.90
CA SER A 51 26.87 -14.89 -12.40
C SER A 51 25.42 -14.46 -12.16
N THR A 52 24.47 -15.12 -12.82
CA THR A 52 23.04 -14.77 -12.74
C THR A 52 22.50 -15.10 -11.35
N GLY A 53 22.26 -14.06 -10.53
CA GLY A 53 21.57 -14.20 -9.24
C GLY A 53 22.13 -13.34 -8.10
N LEU A 54 23.31 -12.74 -8.25
CA LEU A 54 23.85 -11.80 -7.26
C LEU A 54 23.51 -10.35 -7.62
N PRO A 55 23.10 -9.50 -6.65
CA PRO A 55 22.83 -8.07 -6.88
C PRO A 55 24.14 -7.27 -6.94
N ALA A 56 25.04 -7.64 -7.87
CA ALA A 56 26.40 -7.12 -7.91
C ALA A 56 27.15 -7.27 -9.26
N GLN A 57 26.48 -7.63 -10.36
CA GLN A 57 27.15 -7.76 -11.67
C GLN A 57 27.72 -6.42 -12.17
N PRO A 58 28.73 -6.42 -13.07
CA PRO A 58 29.10 -5.23 -13.83
C PRO A 58 27.90 -4.64 -14.56
N PHE A 59 27.91 -3.32 -14.76
CA PHE A 59 26.84 -2.67 -15.50
C PHE A 59 26.99 -2.98 -17.00
N ASP A 60 26.09 -3.79 -17.55
CA ASP A 60 25.96 -4.06 -18.99
C ASP A 60 25.07 -3.00 -19.65
N GLY A 61 25.63 -2.24 -20.59
CA GLY A 61 24.92 -1.28 -21.43
C GLY A 61 24.26 -1.90 -22.66
N GLY A 62 24.49 -3.19 -22.92
CA GLY A 62 23.90 -3.96 -24.03
C GLY A 62 24.35 -3.56 -25.45
N VAL A 63 25.23 -2.57 -25.56
CA VAL A 63 25.66 -1.96 -26.84
C VAL A 63 27.19 -1.87 -26.89
N ASP A 64 27.78 -2.44 -27.93
CA ASP A 64 29.22 -2.37 -28.16
C ASP A 64 29.66 -0.92 -28.44
N GLY A 65 30.79 -0.49 -27.87
CA GLY A 65 31.27 0.89 -27.92
C GLY A 65 30.43 1.88 -27.12
N CYS A 66 29.59 1.42 -26.19
CA CYS A 66 28.71 2.28 -25.38
C CYS A 66 29.50 3.39 -24.66
N VAL A 67 29.09 4.64 -24.85
CA VAL A 67 29.60 5.79 -24.10
C VAL A 67 28.72 5.97 -22.87
N TRP A 68 29.30 5.80 -21.68
CA TRP A 68 28.59 5.99 -20.42
C TRP A 68 28.41 7.48 -20.12
N HIS A 69 27.27 7.84 -19.53
CA HIS A 69 26.86 9.25 -19.39
C HIS A 69 27.19 9.82 -18.02
N ARG A 70 26.37 9.50 -17.01
CA ARG A 70 26.47 10.00 -15.64
C ARG A 70 26.41 8.84 -14.64
N LEU A 71 27.04 9.04 -13.49
CA LEU A 71 26.90 8.20 -12.31
C LEU A 71 26.11 8.96 -11.26
N VAL A 72 25.04 8.35 -10.76
CA VAL A 72 24.21 8.90 -9.69
C VAL A 72 24.32 8.01 -8.46
N LEU A 73 24.60 8.63 -7.32
CA LEU A 73 24.77 7.97 -6.02
C LEU A 73 23.73 8.53 -5.05
N ASP A 74 22.81 7.69 -4.57
CA ASP A 74 21.93 8.10 -3.46
C ASP A 74 22.72 7.92 -2.17
N ALA A 75 23.15 9.03 -1.56
CA ALA A 75 24.13 8.99 -0.48
C ALA A 75 23.95 10.11 0.56
N GLU A 76 24.35 9.78 1.78
CA GLU A 76 24.60 10.70 2.90
C GLU A 76 26.12 10.88 2.99
N ILE A 77 26.64 12.07 2.69
CA ILE A 77 28.08 12.36 2.74
C ILE A 77 28.34 13.51 3.71
N PRO A 78 28.43 13.22 5.03
CA PRO A 78 28.58 14.25 6.07
C PRO A 78 29.79 15.14 5.85
N ALA A 79 29.77 16.35 6.43
CA ALA A 79 30.90 17.26 6.38
C ALA A 79 32.20 16.59 6.88
N GLY A 80 33.31 16.80 6.15
CA GLY A 80 34.59 16.15 6.40
C GLY A 80 34.69 14.70 5.92
N SER A 81 33.68 14.19 5.20
CA SER A 81 33.70 12.90 4.49
C SER A 81 33.64 13.12 2.98
N SER A 82 34.11 12.16 2.20
CA SER A 82 34.12 12.19 0.73
C SER A 82 33.83 10.81 0.14
N VAL A 83 33.33 10.80 -1.09
CA VAL A 83 33.26 9.62 -1.95
C VAL A 83 33.93 10.01 -3.26
N SER A 84 34.91 9.21 -3.71
CA SER A 84 35.48 9.31 -5.05
C SER A 84 35.19 8.02 -5.83
N ALA A 85 35.10 8.13 -7.15
CA ALA A 85 34.83 7.00 -8.03
C ALA A 85 35.99 6.83 -9.04
N ARG A 86 36.30 5.58 -9.34
CA ARG A 86 37.10 5.17 -10.49
C ARG A 86 36.23 4.27 -11.36
N ALA A 87 36.46 4.31 -12.67
CA ALA A 87 35.72 3.51 -13.64
C ALA A 87 36.66 2.86 -14.64
N ARG A 88 36.30 1.67 -15.12
CA ARG A 88 36.90 1.03 -16.30
C ARG A 88 35.81 0.37 -17.12
N ALA A 89 35.95 0.39 -18.45
CA ALA A 89 34.95 -0.15 -19.35
C ALA A 89 35.60 -0.94 -20.49
N ALA A 90 34.88 -1.94 -21.00
CA ALA A 90 35.31 -2.79 -22.11
C ALA A 90 34.09 -3.34 -22.88
N ASP A 91 34.28 -3.78 -24.12
CA ASP A 91 33.21 -4.39 -24.92
C ASP A 91 33.03 -5.89 -24.66
N ALA A 92 34.06 -6.56 -24.14
CA ALA A 92 34.00 -7.95 -23.71
C ALA A 92 34.13 -8.04 -22.18
N PRO A 93 33.41 -8.97 -21.52
CA PRO A 93 33.44 -9.11 -20.06
C PRO A 93 34.86 -9.46 -19.57
N ASP A 94 35.50 -10.45 -20.19
CA ASP A 94 36.84 -10.92 -19.85
C ASP A 94 37.92 -9.83 -20.00
N ALA A 95 37.69 -8.84 -20.88
CA ALA A 95 38.62 -7.74 -21.12
C ALA A 95 38.53 -6.62 -20.07
N LEU A 96 37.53 -6.62 -19.18
CA LEU A 96 37.46 -5.63 -18.10
C LEU A 96 38.67 -5.72 -17.16
N GLU A 97 39.17 -6.93 -16.88
CA GLU A 97 40.29 -7.14 -15.96
C GLU A 97 41.58 -6.44 -16.41
N ASP A 98 41.84 -6.43 -17.72
CA ASP A 98 43.02 -5.81 -18.35
C ASP A 98 42.90 -4.27 -18.48
N MET A 99 41.69 -3.71 -18.40
CA MET A 99 41.48 -2.27 -18.61
C MET A 99 41.90 -1.45 -17.38
N PRO A 100 42.60 -0.31 -17.60
CA PRO A 100 43.06 0.55 -16.52
C PRO A 100 41.91 1.30 -15.85
N TRP A 101 42.03 1.50 -14.54
CA TRP A 101 41.12 2.35 -13.77
C TRP A 101 41.33 3.83 -14.11
N ILE A 102 40.26 4.50 -14.54
CA ILE A 102 40.21 5.94 -14.84
C ILE A 102 39.57 6.67 -13.66
N ASP A 103 40.31 7.57 -13.02
CA ASP A 103 39.79 8.43 -11.96
C ASP A 103 38.67 9.35 -12.49
N GLN A 104 37.53 9.35 -11.82
CA GLN A 104 36.36 10.16 -12.21
C GLN A 104 36.29 11.45 -11.38
N PRO A 105 35.62 12.52 -11.89
CA PRO A 105 35.39 13.74 -11.13
C PRO A 105 34.68 13.48 -9.80
N LEU A 106 34.91 14.31 -8.79
CA LEU A 106 34.21 14.19 -7.52
C LEU A 106 32.69 14.40 -7.71
N PRO A 107 31.83 13.55 -7.11
CA PRO A 107 30.38 13.76 -7.13
C PRO A 107 30.00 15.10 -6.49
N TYR A 108 29.07 15.83 -7.10
CA TYR A 108 28.41 16.98 -6.51
C TYR A 108 27.00 16.62 -6.05
N LEU A 109 26.51 17.28 -4.99
CA LEU A 109 25.13 17.12 -4.53
C LEU A 109 24.19 17.90 -5.46
N ARG A 110 23.16 17.25 -6.02
CA ARG A 110 22.17 17.91 -6.89
C ARG A 110 21.35 18.93 -6.09
N GLY A 111 21.20 20.14 -6.63
CA GLY A 111 20.40 21.20 -6.02
C GLY A 111 18.89 20.93 -6.10
N ASP A 112 18.44 20.32 -7.21
CA ASP A 112 17.03 20.10 -7.52
C ASP A 112 16.44 18.82 -6.88
N GLY A 113 17.21 18.17 -5.99
CA GLY A 113 16.79 16.98 -5.26
C GLY A 113 17.12 15.67 -5.97
N ALA A 114 16.20 14.69 -5.87
CA ALA A 114 16.39 13.36 -6.42
C ALA A 114 16.49 13.40 -7.96
N GLU A 115 17.25 12.46 -8.50
CA GLU A 115 17.42 12.35 -9.95
C GLU A 115 16.22 11.71 -10.66
N LEU A 116 15.62 10.70 -10.01
CA LEU A 116 14.40 10.05 -10.48
C LEU A 116 13.15 10.90 -10.14
N PRO A 117 12.23 11.14 -11.10
CA PRO A 117 10.98 11.84 -10.83
C PRO A 117 10.19 11.21 -9.68
N TYR A 118 9.73 12.05 -8.75
CA TYR A 118 8.87 11.67 -7.61
C TYR A 118 9.44 10.60 -6.67
N TYR A 119 10.74 10.34 -6.74
CA TYR A 119 11.43 9.38 -5.89
C TYR A 119 11.82 10.00 -4.54
N GLN A 120 11.39 9.34 -3.45
CA GLN A 120 11.89 9.63 -2.10
C GLN A 120 13.09 8.73 -1.80
N LEU A 121 14.19 9.33 -1.33
CA LEU A 121 15.41 8.61 -1.00
C LEU A 121 15.19 7.63 0.17
N PRO A 122 15.84 6.45 0.20
CA PRO A 122 15.61 5.45 1.26
C PRO A 122 15.86 5.96 2.68
N ALA A 123 16.74 6.97 2.82
CA ALA A 123 16.98 7.67 4.08
C ALA A 123 15.70 8.34 4.65
N PHE A 124 14.76 8.78 3.82
CA PHE A 124 13.46 9.29 4.25
C PHE A 124 12.57 8.15 4.77
N SER A 125 12.50 7.03 4.05
CA SER A 125 11.64 5.90 4.42
C SER A 125 12.12 5.17 5.69
N ALA A 126 13.42 5.21 5.99
CA ALA A 126 14.00 4.62 7.19
C ALA A 126 13.93 5.52 8.44
N LEU A 127 13.55 6.80 8.28
CA LEU A 127 13.59 7.79 9.37
C LEU A 127 12.40 7.72 10.33
N ASP A 128 11.35 6.93 10.06
CA ASP A 128 10.32 6.68 11.08
C ASP A 128 9.67 5.27 11.05
N PRO A 129 10.09 4.35 11.94
CA PRO A 129 9.36 3.12 12.22
C PRO A 129 7.93 3.33 12.80
N ALA A 130 7.58 4.53 13.26
CA ALA A 130 6.22 4.85 13.69
C ALA A 130 5.27 5.07 12.49
N LEU A 131 5.77 5.56 11.35
CA LEU A 131 4.99 5.68 10.10
C LEU A 131 4.71 4.32 9.43
N GLN A 132 5.38 3.24 9.86
CA GLN A 132 5.11 1.87 9.41
C GLN A 132 4.07 1.13 10.27
N ARG A 133 3.39 1.83 11.20
CA ARG A 133 2.20 1.30 11.86
C ARG A 133 0.95 1.71 11.08
N ASP A 134 0.29 0.71 10.48
CA ASP A 134 -1.01 0.81 9.77
C ASP A 134 -2.12 1.60 10.52
N ASP A 135 -1.97 1.82 11.84
CA ASP A 135 -2.97 2.41 12.74
C ASP A 135 -2.68 3.86 13.18
N ALA A 136 -1.59 4.49 12.73
CA ALA A 136 -1.27 5.87 13.09
C ALA A 136 -2.00 6.87 12.17
N PRO A 137 -2.72 7.89 12.70
CA PRO A 137 -3.30 8.92 11.87
C PRO A 137 -2.19 9.76 11.23
N LEU A 138 -2.18 9.81 9.90
CA LEU A 138 -1.31 10.70 9.12
C LEU A 138 -1.71 12.15 9.41
N SER A 139 -1.06 12.78 10.40
CA SER A 139 -1.15 14.23 10.58
C SER A 139 -0.37 14.94 9.48
N GLU A 140 -0.86 16.09 9.03
CA GLU A 140 -0.23 16.92 7.98
C GLU A 140 1.22 17.35 8.34
N GLU A 141 1.62 17.22 9.61
CA GLU A 141 2.97 17.47 10.12
C GLU A 141 4.02 16.47 9.64
N CYS A 142 3.63 15.31 9.07
CA CYS A 142 4.55 14.32 8.50
C CYS A 142 4.91 14.58 7.02
N LEU A 143 4.31 15.58 6.37
CA LEU A 143 4.81 16.06 5.08
C LEU A 143 6.18 16.73 5.29
N PRO A 144 7.19 16.52 4.42
CA PRO A 144 8.50 17.14 4.56
C PRO A 144 8.44 18.64 4.26
N GLY A 145 8.07 19.40 5.29
CA GLY A 145 8.03 20.86 5.28
C GLY A 145 9.41 21.48 4.99
N PRO A 146 9.49 22.81 4.78
CA PRO A 146 10.75 23.47 4.42
C PRO A 146 11.90 23.20 5.40
N ALA A 147 11.61 23.02 6.69
CA ALA A 147 12.60 22.64 7.70
C ALA A 147 13.25 21.26 7.46
N HIS A 148 12.52 20.28 6.90
CA HIS A 148 13.06 18.95 6.61
C HIS A 148 14.06 18.99 5.45
N ARG A 149 13.76 19.77 4.40
CA ARG A 149 14.71 20.03 3.30
C ARG A 149 15.98 20.72 3.78
N GLN A 150 15.87 21.64 4.75
CA GLN A 150 17.02 22.32 5.34
C GLN A 150 17.91 21.36 6.14
N TRP A 151 17.32 20.50 6.99
CA TRP A 151 18.06 19.48 7.74
C TRP A 151 18.80 18.48 6.82
N LEU A 152 18.20 18.08 5.69
CA LEU A 152 18.86 17.21 4.71
C LEU A 152 20.05 17.88 4.01
N GLN A 153 19.98 19.18 3.74
CA GLN A 153 21.10 19.96 3.23
C GLN A 153 22.23 20.07 4.27
N GLU A 154 21.89 20.23 5.55
CA GLU A 154 22.85 20.20 6.67
C GLU A 154 23.53 18.83 6.84
N GLN A 155 22.78 17.74 6.66
CA GLN A 155 23.29 16.35 6.66
C GLN A 155 24.04 15.99 5.36
N ARG A 156 23.84 16.77 4.28
CA ARG A 156 24.30 16.49 2.90
C ARG A 156 23.80 15.13 2.40
N THR A 157 22.51 14.87 2.60
CA THR A 157 21.81 13.67 2.14
C THR A 157 21.04 13.97 0.87
N GLY A 158 21.30 13.23 -0.21
CA GLY A 158 20.65 13.46 -1.50
C GLY A 158 21.11 12.50 -2.60
N SER A 159 20.68 12.78 -3.84
CA SER A 159 21.31 12.21 -5.03
C SER A 159 22.53 13.04 -5.41
N TRP A 160 23.68 12.39 -5.45
CA TRP A 160 24.97 12.95 -5.88
C TRP A 160 25.26 12.52 -7.31
N GLU A 161 25.88 13.37 -8.10
CA GLU A 161 26.09 13.15 -9.53
C GLU A 161 27.53 13.46 -9.94
N LEU A 162 28.07 12.64 -10.84
CA LEU A 162 29.25 12.97 -11.65
C LEU A 162 28.98 12.62 -13.12
N LEU A 163 29.65 13.34 -14.02
CA LEU A 163 29.68 13.03 -15.44
C LEU A 163 30.89 12.13 -15.73
N PHE A 164 30.67 10.98 -16.35
CA PHE A 164 31.77 10.07 -16.68
C PHE A 164 32.75 10.71 -17.68
N GLN A 165 34.04 10.52 -17.45
CA GLN A 165 35.13 10.98 -18.30
C GLN A 165 35.82 9.78 -18.95
N ASP A 166 35.75 9.75 -20.29
CA ASP A 166 36.33 8.73 -21.19
C ASP A 166 36.00 7.26 -20.87
N VAL A 167 34.82 7.02 -20.28
CA VAL A 167 34.32 5.67 -20.02
C VAL A 167 33.56 5.14 -21.24
N ARG A 168 34.22 4.27 -22.01
CA ARG A 168 33.68 3.68 -23.24
C ARG A 168 33.84 2.17 -23.26
N GLY A 169 32.77 1.48 -23.62
CA GLY A 169 32.69 0.02 -23.70
C GLY A 169 31.32 -0.46 -23.25
N ARG A 170 30.86 -1.59 -23.79
CA ARG A 170 29.58 -2.21 -23.43
C ARG A 170 29.39 -2.38 -21.92
N PHE A 171 30.41 -2.82 -21.22
CA PHE A 171 30.37 -3.06 -19.78
C PHE A 171 31.17 -1.99 -19.03
N VAL A 172 30.71 -1.56 -17.86
CA VAL A 172 31.50 -0.73 -16.92
C VAL A 172 31.57 -1.37 -15.53
N GLN A 173 32.78 -1.39 -14.96
CA GLN A 173 33.05 -1.74 -13.56
C GLN A 173 33.44 -0.46 -12.82
N LEU A 174 32.98 -0.33 -11.58
CA LEU A 174 33.15 0.86 -10.75
C LEU A 174 33.85 0.52 -9.43
N GLU A 175 34.72 1.42 -8.99
CA GLU A 175 35.31 1.38 -7.66
C GLU A 175 35.00 2.70 -6.94
N LEU A 176 34.34 2.62 -5.79
CA LEU A 176 34.13 3.75 -4.91
C LEU A 176 35.14 3.70 -3.76
N THR A 177 35.91 4.77 -3.57
CA THR A 177 36.63 5.00 -2.31
C THR A 177 35.78 5.91 -1.42
N LEU A 178 35.42 5.39 -0.24
CA LEU A 178 34.66 6.08 0.79
C LEU A 178 35.63 6.54 1.89
N GLU A 179 35.77 7.85 2.11
CA GLU A 179 36.63 8.40 3.16
C GLU A 179 35.80 9.14 4.22
N GLY A 180 36.14 8.93 5.49
CA GLY A 180 35.44 9.48 6.64
C GLY A 180 36.36 9.84 7.80
N THR A 181 35.87 10.67 8.71
CA THR A 181 36.66 11.17 9.86
C THR A 181 36.91 10.11 10.93
N GLY A 182 36.21 8.97 10.86
CA GLY A 182 36.17 7.91 11.87
C GLY A 182 35.13 8.14 12.97
N ARG A 183 34.54 9.34 13.04
CA ARG A 183 33.31 9.64 13.79
C ARG A 183 32.09 9.74 12.87
N ASN A 184 32.29 10.32 11.68
CA ASN A 184 31.35 10.29 10.57
C ASN A 184 31.90 9.40 9.46
N THR A 185 31.01 8.77 8.70
CA THR A 185 31.32 7.95 7.54
C THR A 185 30.25 8.21 6.47
N PRO A 186 30.60 8.26 5.17
CA PRO A 186 29.60 8.41 4.12
C PRO A 186 28.84 7.08 3.94
N LYS A 187 27.54 7.17 3.69
CA LYS A 187 26.66 6.02 3.43
C LYS A 187 26.14 6.10 2.00
N VAL A 188 26.30 5.03 1.23
CA VAL A 188 25.74 4.90 -0.12
C VAL A 188 24.59 3.90 -0.06
N TYR A 189 23.40 4.32 -0.48
CA TYR A 189 22.17 3.53 -0.46
C TYR A 189 21.89 2.87 -1.81
N ALA A 190 22.14 3.59 -2.90
CA ALA A 190 21.96 3.09 -4.27
C ALA A 190 22.97 3.75 -5.22
N LEU A 191 23.26 3.06 -6.31
CA LEU A 191 24.13 3.53 -7.40
C LEU A 191 23.42 3.27 -8.73
N ARG A 192 23.41 4.26 -9.61
CA ARG A 192 22.80 4.21 -10.95
C ARG A 192 23.75 4.77 -12.00
N ALA A 193 24.16 3.95 -12.96
CA ALA A 193 24.97 4.37 -14.11
C ALA A 193 24.07 4.55 -15.34
N TRP A 194 24.11 5.72 -15.97
CA TRP A 194 23.27 6.07 -17.12
C TRP A 194 23.96 5.78 -18.45
N TYR A 195 23.21 5.13 -19.35
CA TYR A 195 23.66 4.77 -20.70
C TYR A 195 22.49 4.69 -21.69
N PRO A 196 22.77 4.73 -23.00
CA PRO A 196 23.96 5.34 -23.60
C PRO A 196 23.91 6.87 -23.40
N ARG A 197 25.05 7.55 -23.52
CA ARG A 197 25.07 9.02 -23.57
C ARG A 197 24.21 9.51 -24.73
N PHE A 198 23.13 10.20 -24.41
CA PHE A 198 22.33 10.91 -25.39
C PHE A 198 23.12 12.12 -25.92
N SER A 199 22.78 12.58 -27.13
CA SER A 199 23.43 13.71 -27.77
C SER A 199 22.49 14.31 -28.79
N TYR A 200 22.05 15.54 -28.54
CA TYR A 200 21.20 16.29 -29.47
C TYR A 200 21.90 16.48 -30.82
N LEU A 201 23.22 16.65 -30.82
CA LEU A 201 24.04 16.78 -32.04
C LEU A 201 23.98 15.52 -32.91
N GLN A 202 23.91 14.33 -32.32
CA GLN A 202 23.80 13.07 -33.08
C GLN A 202 22.36 12.75 -33.47
N ARG A 203 21.40 12.98 -32.55
CA ARG A 203 20.01 12.51 -32.71
C ARG A 203 19.14 13.42 -33.58
N TYR A 204 19.33 14.74 -33.49
CA TYR A 204 18.44 15.73 -34.09
C TYR A 204 19.10 16.61 -35.16
N LEU A 205 20.41 16.89 -35.05
CA LEU A 205 21.09 17.77 -36.00
C LEU A 205 21.59 17.00 -37.25
N PRO A 206 21.54 17.63 -38.45
CA PRO A 206 22.11 17.08 -39.68
C PRO A 206 23.63 16.81 -39.58
N ALA A 207 24.12 15.88 -40.41
CA ALA A 207 25.52 15.44 -40.37
C ALA A 207 26.57 16.54 -40.65
N ILE A 208 26.19 17.62 -41.35
CA ILE A 208 27.09 18.76 -41.65
C ILE A 208 27.68 19.41 -40.38
N TYR A 209 26.93 19.39 -39.27
CA TYR A 209 27.39 19.89 -37.97
C TYR A 209 28.41 18.96 -37.27
N ARG A 210 28.76 17.83 -37.90
CA ARG A 210 29.69 16.81 -37.39
C ARG A 210 30.91 16.57 -38.29
N GLU A 211 31.05 17.32 -39.40
CA GLU A 211 32.17 17.16 -40.34
C GLU A 211 33.52 17.58 -39.71
N ASP A 212 33.54 18.68 -38.97
CA ASP A 212 34.69 19.14 -38.19
C ASP A 212 34.59 18.63 -36.75
N SER A 213 35.55 17.80 -36.34
CA SER A 213 35.56 17.17 -35.01
C SER A 213 35.72 18.16 -33.84
N PHE A 214 36.37 19.31 -34.05
CA PHE A 214 36.54 20.33 -33.02
C PHE A 214 35.24 21.11 -32.83
N GLN A 215 34.61 21.54 -33.93
CA GLN A 215 33.33 22.23 -33.91
C GLN A 215 32.21 21.31 -33.38
N ALA A 216 32.21 20.03 -33.77
CA ALA A 216 31.28 19.03 -33.26
C ALA A 216 31.42 18.84 -31.74
N SER A 217 32.65 18.70 -31.22
CA SER A 217 32.90 18.55 -29.78
C SER A 217 32.46 19.78 -28.98
N PHE A 218 32.71 20.99 -29.49
CA PHE A 218 32.21 22.23 -28.89
C PHE A 218 30.68 22.29 -28.88
N LEU A 219 30.04 22.02 -30.03
CA LEU A 219 28.59 22.10 -30.19
C LEU A 219 27.86 21.04 -29.34
N ASP A 220 28.38 19.82 -29.28
CA ASP A 220 27.87 18.74 -28.42
C ASP A 220 27.89 19.15 -26.94
N ARG A 221 29.02 19.71 -26.47
CA ARG A 221 29.15 20.22 -25.09
C ARG A 221 28.30 21.45 -24.81
N TRP A 222 28.07 22.31 -25.81
CA TRP A 222 27.18 23.46 -25.68
C TRP A 222 25.71 23.03 -25.60
N LEU A 223 25.28 22.13 -26.48
CA LEU A 223 23.94 21.53 -26.47
C LEU A 223 23.66 20.71 -25.20
N SER A 224 24.68 20.06 -24.63
CA SER A 224 24.57 19.29 -23.38
C SER A 224 24.00 20.10 -22.20
N ASN A 225 24.17 21.44 -22.18
CA ASN A 225 23.58 22.30 -21.15
C ASN A 225 22.05 22.38 -21.26
N PHE A 226 21.52 22.40 -22.48
CA PHE A 226 20.07 22.40 -22.73
C PHE A 226 19.50 21.00 -22.56
N GLU A 227 20.20 19.97 -23.05
CA GLU A 227 19.86 18.57 -22.85
C GLU A 227 19.68 18.24 -21.36
N GLY A 228 20.64 18.61 -20.50
CA GLY A 228 20.54 18.35 -19.06
C GLY A 228 19.27 18.92 -18.39
N PHE A 229 18.79 20.08 -18.86
CA PHE A 229 17.54 20.69 -18.38
C PHE A 229 16.29 20.01 -18.96
N TYR A 230 16.25 19.82 -20.29
CA TYR A 230 15.07 19.29 -20.97
C TYR A 230 14.86 17.80 -20.70
N THR A 231 15.92 16.98 -20.68
CA THR A 231 15.82 15.55 -20.36
C THR A 231 15.17 15.32 -18.99
N HIS A 232 15.50 16.14 -17.97
CA HIS A 232 14.87 16.01 -16.66
C HIS A 232 13.35 16.33 -16.67
N LEU A 233 12.93 17.33 -17.47
CA LEU A 233 11.50 17.62 -17.65
C LEU A 233 10.80 16.54 -18.47
N GLU A 234 11.46 16.00 -19.50
CA GLU A 234 10.96 14.88 -20.29
C GLU A 234 10.79 13.63 -19.42
N ASP A 235 11.75 13.31 -18.55
CA ASP A 235 11.66 12.22 -17.57
C ASP A 235 10.47 12.42 -16.62
N GLN A 236 10.26 13.63 -16.08
CA GLN A 236 9.08 13.92 -15.26
C GLN A 236 7.76 13.69 -16.02
N ILE A 237 7.67 14.17 -17.27
CA ILE A 237 6.50 13.99 -18.14
C ILE A 237 6.28 12.50 -18.47
N ASN A 238 7.35 11.74 -18.72
CA ASN A 238 7.29 10.31 -19.02
C ASN A 238 6.80 9.49 -17.81
N VAL A 239 7.17 9.88 -16.59
CA VAL A 239 6.72 9.22 -15.35
C VAL A 239 5.31 9.69 -14.93
N PHE A 240 4.91 10.92 -15.25
CA PHE A 240 3.63 11.50 -14.82
C PHE A 240 2.37 10.60 -14.98
N PRO A 241 2.18 9.79 -16.04
CA PRO A 241 1.06 8.85 -16.13
C PRO A 241 0.96 7.86 -14.97
N SER A 242 2.07 7.47 -14.34
CA SER A 242 2.07 6.59 -13.15
C SER A 242 1.51 7.28 -11.91
N MET A 243 1.42 8.61 -11.89
CA MET A 243 0.77 9.39 -10.83
C MET A 243 -0.75 9.49 -11.02
N ILE A 244 -1.26 9.21 -12.21
CA ILE A 244 -2.71 9.22 -12.50
C ILE A 244 -3.32 7.84 -12.26
N ASP A 245 -2.58 6.75 -12.52
CA ASP A 245 -3.07 5.40 -12.24
C ASP A 245 -3.15 5.14 -10.73
N PRO A 246 -4.37 4.88 -10.17
CA PRO A 246 -4.54 4.64 -8.74
C PRO A 246 -3.81 3.42 -8.21
N ARG A 247 -3.22 2.56 -9.06
CA ARG A 247 -2.41 1.41 -8.66
C ARG A 247 -0.95 1.77 -8.37
N THR A 248 -0.43 2.82 -9.00
CA THR A 248 1.00 3.21 -8.92
C THR A 248 1.22 4.60 -8.33
N ALA A 249 0.20 5.45 -8.30
CA ALA A 249 0.32 6.81 -7.75
C ALA A 249 0.77 6.79 -6.28
N PRO A 250 1.56 7.78 -5.80
CA PRO A 250 1.85 7.91 -4.37
C PRO A 250 0.56 8.00 -3.53
N ALA A 251 0.58 7.51 -2.29
CA ALA A 251 -0.59 7.53 -1.40
C ALA A 251 -1.13 8.96 -1.17
N GLU A 252 -0.21 9.92 -1.07
CA GLU A 252 -0.43 11.37 -0.98
C GLU A 252 -1.29 11.92 -2.14
N MET A 253 -1.16 11.33 -3.34
CA MET A 253 -1.87 11.77 -4.56
C MET A 253 -3.34 11.30 -4.59
N LEU A 254 -3.72 10.30 -3.79
CA LEU A 254 -5.02 9.63 -3.90
C LEU A 254 -6.20 10.55 -3.60
N GLU A 255 -6.06 11.49 -2.67
CA GLU A 255 -7.11 12.47 -2.34
C GLU A 255 -7.30 13.49 -3.48
N TRP A 256 -6.21 13.89 -4.14
CA TRP A 256 -6.27 14.73 -5.34
C TRP A 256 -6.94 14.00 -6.51
N LEU A 257 -6.59 12.73 -6.77
CA LEU A 257 -7.26 11.90 -7.78
C LEU A 257 -8.75 11.66 -7.46
N ALA A 258 -9.09 11.48 -6.19
CA ALA A 258 -10.48 11.36 -5.75
C ALA A 258 -11.28 12.66 -6.00
N SER A 259 -10.66 13.83 -5.77
CA SER A 259 -11.29 15.13 -6.01
C SER A 259 -11.72 15.32 -7.47
N TRP A 260 -10.94 14.81 -8.44
CA TRP A 260 -11.25 14.88 -9.88
C TRP A 260 -12.54 14.15 -10.26
N MET A 261 -12.90 13.09 -9.51
CA MET A 261 -14.11 12.32 -9.74
C MET A 261 -15.26 12.70 -8.80
N GLY A 262 -15.04 13.64 -7.86
CA GLY A 262 -16.04 14.00 -6.85
C GLY A 262 -16.21 12.93 -5.76
N LEU A 263 -15.18 12.12 -5.51
CA LEU A 263 -15.16 11.14 -4.42
C LEU A 263 -14.70 11.77 -3.12
N LEU A 264 -15.36 11.40 -2.03
CA LEU A 264 -14.88 11.65 -0.66
C LEU A 264 -14.26 10.36 -0.14
N LEU A 265 -12.95 10.38 0.14
CA LEU A 265 -12.25 9.27 0.78
C LEU A 265 -12.37 9.41 2.31
N ASP A 266 -12.61 8.30 2.99
CA ASP A 266 -12.55 8.25 4.45
C ASP A 266 -11.07 8.15 4.89
N PRO A 267 -10.55 9.06 5.74
CA PRO A 267 -9.19 9.01 6.24
C PRO A 267 -8.83 7.70 6.96
N GLN A 268 -9.81 7.00 7.54
CA GLN A 268 -9.61 5.72 8.23
C GLN A 268 -9.46 4.52 7.27
N TRP A 269 -9.67 4.72 5.96
CA TRP A 269 -9.51 3.64 5.00
C TRP A 269 -8.04 3.37 4.68
N SER A 270 -7.66 2.09 4.75
CA SER A 270 -6.41 1.56 4.20
C SER A 270 -6.22 1.98 2.74
N GLU A 271 -4.98 2.22 2.35
CA GLU A 271 -4.58 2.62 1.01
C GLU A 271 -5.20 1.73 -0.09
N THR A 272 -5.15 0.40 0.07
CA THR A 272 -5.76 -0.58 -0.87
C THR A 272 -7.23 -0.26 -1.16
N ARG A 273 -8.02 0.07 -0.14
CA ARG A 273 -9.45 0.40 -0.28
C ARG A 273 -9.65 1.75 -0.98
N ARG A 274 -8.84 2.77 -0.64
CA ARG A 274 -8.84 4.07 -1.33
C ARG A 274 -8.54 3.91 -2.82
N ARG A 275 -7.46 3.18 -3.16
CA ARG A 275 -7.06 2.88 -4.55
C ARG A 275 -8.14 2.13 -5.32
N PHE A 276 -8.74 1.11 -4.70
CA PHE A 276 -9.83 0.33 -5.29
C PHE A 276 -11.06 1.19 -5.59
N PHE A 277 -11.45 2.08 -4.66
CA PHE A 277 -12.59 2.96 -4.84
C PHE A 277 -12.40 3.93 -6.01
N ILE A 278 -11.22 4.57 -6.09
CA ILE A 278 -10.87 5.46 -7.20
C ILE A 278 -10.88 4.67 -8.52
N ARG A 279 -10.22 3.50 -8.57
CA ARG A 279 -10.15 2.67 -9.79
C ARG A 279 -11.53 2.26 -10.33
N HIS A 280 -12.51 2.02 -9.45
CA HIS A 280 -13.86 1.57 -9.83
C HIS A 280 -14.95 2.65 -9.71
N ALA A 281 -14.56 3.92 -9.53
CA ALA A 281 -15.49 5.04 -9.35
C ALA A 281 -16.55 5.11 -10.47
N MET A 282 -16.11 5.00 -11.72
CA MET A 282 -17.00 5.06 -12.89
C MET A 282 -17.93 3.85 -13.00
N ASP A 283 -17.51 2.66 -12.54
CA ASP A 283 -18.39 1.48 -12.47
C ASP A 283 -19.47 1.67 -11.40
N LEU A 284 -19.09 2.19 -10.23
CA LEU A 284 -20.00 2.48 -9.12
C LEU A 284 -21.00 3.58 -9.49
N TYR A 285 -20.57 4.66 -10.12
CA TYR A 285 -21.46 5.72 -10.61
C TYR A 285 -22.45 5.21 -11.69
N ARG A 286 -22.06 4.28 -12.55
CA ARG A 286 -22.96 3.64 -13.52
C ARG A 286 -23.97 2.68 -12.87
N LEU A 287 -23.64 2.13 -11.70
CA LEU A 287 -24.51 1.25 -10.91
C LEU A 287 -25.30 2.00 -9.83
N ARG A 288 -25.11 3.32 -9.70
CA ARG A 288 -25.77 4.14 -8.68
C ARG A 288 -27.29 4.03 -8.78
N GLY A 289 -27.94 3.89 -7.63
CA GLY A 289 -29.38 3.66 -7.56
C GLY A 289 -29.86 2.25 -7.94
N THR A 290 -28.97 1.32 -8.26
CA THR A 290 -29.33 -0.11 -8.42
C THR A 290 -29.04 -0.89 -7.13
N PRO A 291 -29.75 -2.02 -6.86
CA PRO A 291 -29.44 -2.88 -5.71
C PRO A 291 -27.99 -3.38 -5.71
N LEU A 292 -27.43 -3.66 -6.90
CA LEU A 292 -26.04 -4.08 -7.08
C LEU A 292 -25.06 -2.97 -6.70
N GLY A 293 -25.29 -1.73 -7.14
CA GLY A 293 -24.45 -0.58 -6.78
C GLY A 293 -24.49 -0.28 -5.28
N LEU A 294 -25.69 -0.35 -4.68
CA LEU A 294 -25.85 -0.16 -3.25
C LEU A 294 -25.21 -1.29 -2.42
N ALA A 295 -25.27 -2.54 -2.88
CA ALA A 295 -24.55 -3.63 -2.24
C ALA A 295 -23.03 -3.42 -2.31
N LEU A 296 -22.50 -3.06 -3.49
CA LEU A 296 -21.06 -2.83 -3.69
C LEU A 296 -20.50 -1.68 -2.85
N ILE A 297 -21.19 -0.54 -2.77
CA ILE A 297 -20.73 0.62 -1.99
C ILE A 297 -20.79 0.35 -0.47
N LEU A 298 -21.78 -0.41 0.00
CA LEU A 298 -21.88 -0.81 1.41
C LEU A 298 -20.81 -1.85 1.76
N ARG A 299 -20.58 -2.85 0.89
CA ARG A 299 -19.51 -3.84 1.05
C ARG A 299 -18.13 -3.19 1.03
N LEU A 300 -17.90 -2.17 0.20
CA LEU A 300 -16.65 -1.41 0.19
C LEU A 300 -16.29 -0.84 1.58
N TYR A 301 -17.29 -0.44 2.37
CA TYR A 301 -17.05 0.04 3.73
C TYR A 301 -16.92 -1.11 4.75
N VAL A 302 -17.82 -2.09 4.69
CA VAL A 302 -18.00 -3.09 5.77
C VAL A 302 -17.09 -4.32 5.61
N ASP A 303 -16.79 -4.76 4.38
CA ASP A 303 -15.94 -5.92 4.12
C ASP A 303 -14.47 -5.64 4.53
N ASP A 304 -13.78 -6.65 5.06
CA ASP A 304 -12.39 -6.52 5.53
C ASP A 304 -11.42 -6.21 4.37
N LYS A 305 -10.25 -5.60 4.67
CA LYS A 305 -9.28 -5.17 3.64
C LYS A 305 -8.81 -6.30 2.70
N SER A 306 -8.85 -7.55 3.15
CA SER A 306 -8.54 -8.75 2.37
C SER A 306 -9.60 -9.16 1.34
N GLN A 307 -10.84 -8.67 1.47
CA GLN A 307 -11.97 -8.98 0.60
C GLN A 307 -12.16 -7.96 -0.54
N ILE A 308 -11.58 -6.77 -0.40
CA ILE A 308 -11.63 -5.68 -1.38
C ILE A 308 -10.62 -5.93 -2.51
N ASN A 309 -11.05 -6.67 -3.53
CA ASN A 309 -10.28 -6.96 -4.73
C ASN A 309 -11.18 -7.00 -5.98
N ASP A 310 -10.61 -7.18 -7.18
CA ASP A 310 -11.34 -7.20 -8.46
C ASP A 310 -12.44 -8.28 -8.53
N ASP A 311 -12.35 -9.34 -7.72
CA ASP A 311 -13.41 -10.36 -7.64
C ASP A 311 -14.66 -9.85 -6.90
N LEU A 312 -14.61 -8.76 -6.12
CA LEU A 312 -15.77 -8.23 -5.40
C LEU A 312 -16.97 -7.99 -6.33
N PHE A 313 -16.71 -7.39 -7.50
CA PHE A 313 -17.71 -7.18 -8.56
C PHE A 313 -18.21 -8.50 -9.18
N ARG A 314 -17.38 -9.55 -9.22
CA ARG A 314 -17.76 -10.88 -9.73
C ARG A 314 -18.64 -11.61 -8.72
N ARG A 315 -18.21 -11.67 -7.45
CA ARG A 315 -18.93 -12.31 -6.32
C ARG A 315 -20.33 -11.73 -6.17
N GLU A 316 -20.46 -10.40 -6.17
CA GLU A 316 -21.76 -9.74 -6.01
C GLU A 316 -22.71 -9.96 -7.21
N ARG A 317 -22.16 -10.10 -8.43
CA ARG A 317 -22.95 -10.48 -9.62
C ARG A 317 -23.28 -11.96 -9.69
N SER A 318 -22.47 -12.81 -9.06
CA SER A 318 -22.58 -14.27 -9.14
C SER A 318 -23.83 -14.77 -8.39
N GLN A 319 -24.10 -14.24 -7.19
CA GLN A 319 -25.14 -14.71 -6.25
C GLN A 319 -25.18 -16.24 -6.01
N THR A 320 -24.15 -16.97 -6.41
CA THR A 320 -24.08 -18.44 -6.40
C THR A 320 -22.72 -18.96 -5.89
N ASP A 321 -21.86 -18.07 -5.41
CA ASP A 321 -20.59 -18.43 -4.78
C ASP A 321 -20.90 -18.96 -3.37
N GLY A 322 -20.67 -20.26 -3.15
CA GLY A 322 -21.17 -21.02 -2.00
C GLY A 322 -20.68 -20.57 -0.60
N PRO A 323 -20.99 -21.34 0.46
CA PRO A 323 -21.12 -20.88 1.86
C PRO A 323 -19.87 -20.29 2.55
N ALA A 324 -18.73 -20.21 1.84
CA ALA A 324 -17.44 -19.70 2.30
C ALA A 324 -17.26 -18.18 2.16
N HIS A 325 -18.16 -17.44 1.50
CA HIS A 325 -18.10 -15.97 1.41
C HIS A 325 -19.41 -15.31 1.82
N ARG A 326 -19.56 -15.08 3.13
CA ARG A 326 -20.73 -14.41 3.72
C ARG A 326 -20.52 -12.89 3.72
N SER A 327 -21.22 -12.18 2.84
CA SER A 327 -21.29 -10.73 2.87
C SER A 327 -21.96 -10.25 4.17
N PRO A 328 -21.38 -9.29 4.91
CA PRO A 328 -21.97 -8.74 6.14
C PRO A 328 -23.18 -7.83 5.90
N VAL A 329 -23.41 -7.43 4.64
CA VAL A 329 -24.53 -6.61 4.18
C VAL A 329 -25.22 -7.27 2.99
N ARG A 330 -26.55 -7.21 2.95
CA ARG A 330 -27.40 -7.67 1.83
C ARG A 330 -28.51 -6.65 1.54
N VAL A 331 -28.79 -6.37 0.27
CA VAL A 331 -29.88 -5.49 -0.18
C VAL A 331 -30.98 -6.35 -0.79
N THR A 332 -32.24 -6.16 -0.38
CA THR A 332 -33.40 -6.94 -0.86
C THR A 332 -34.56 -6.00 -1.21
N GLU A 333 -35.16 -6.15 -2.39
CA GLU A 333 -36.32 -5.36 -2.83
C GLU A 333 -37.62 -5.92 -2.24
N ASP A 334 -38.38 -5.10 -1.49
CA ASP A 334 -39.47 -5.61 -0.64
C ASP A 334 -40.69 -6.14 -1.45
N PHE A 335 -40.84 -5.75 -2.72
CA PHE A 335 -41.88 -6.29 -3.60
C PHE A 335 -41.62 -7.75 -4.02
N ARG A 336 -40.35 -8.22 -4.01
CA ARG A 336 -40.01 -9.63 -4.29
C ARG A 336 -40.48 -10.54 -3.15
N THR A 337 -40.43 -10.04 -1.91
CA THR A 337 -40.92 -10.71 -0.69
C THR A 337 -42.40 -11.08 -0.80
N VAL A 338 -43.22 -10.21 -1.41
CA VAL A 338 -44.67 -10.41 -1.58
C VAL A 338 -44.99 -11.42 -2.68
N MET A 339 -44.20 -11.46 -3.76
CA MET A 339 -44.34 -12.43 -4.86
C MET A 339 -44.12 -13.87 -4.38
N ALA A 340 -43.06 -14.13 -3.61
CA ALA A 340 -42.71 -15.49 -3.16
C ALA A 340 -43.81 -16.14 -2.30
N LEU A 341 -44.43 -15.36 -1.41
CA LEU A 341 -45.54 -15.81 -0.55
C LEU A 341 -46.85 -16.05 -1.33
N SER A 342 -46.99 -15.46 -2.52
CA SER A 342 -48.22 -15.57 -3.32
C SER A 342 -48.35 -16.91 -4.06
N GLY A 343 -47.27 -17.70 -4.17
CA GLY A 343 -47.30 -19.03 -4.78
C GLY A 343 -47.95 -20.13 -3.93
N LEU A 344 -48.34 -19.84 -2.68
CA LEU A 344 -48.84 -20.82 -1.70
C LEU A 344 -50.27 -20.51 -1.21
N SER A 345 -51.05 -19.67 -1.90
CA SER A 345 -52.45 -19.40 -1.54
C SER A 345 -53.32 -18.95 -2.71
N GLU A 346 -54.63 -19.24 -2.60
CA GLU A 346 -55.65 -19.00 -3.62
C GLU A 346 -55.90 -17.52 -3.96
N PRO A 347 -56.41 -17.23 -5.18
CA PRO A 347 -56.45 -15.88 -5.74
C PRO A 347 -57.58 -15.02 -5.18
N THR A 348 -57.25 -14.14 -4.23
CA THR A 348 -58.08 -13.01 -3.80
C THR A 348 -57.40 -11.69 -4.20
N THR A 349 -57.61 -11.30 -5.46
CA THR A 349 -56.59 -10.60 -6.27
C THR A 349 -56.75 -9.07 -6.39
N VAL A 350 -57.61 -8.42 -5.59
CA VAL A 350 -57.92 -6.97 -5.79
C VAL A 350 -57.47 -6.06 -4.65
N GLU A 351 -57.59 -6.48 -3.38
CA GLU A 351 -57.14 -5.66 -2.25
C GLU A 351 -55.62 -5.76 -1.99
N ARG A 352 -55.02 -6.94 -2.18
CA ARG A 352 -53.56 -7.12 -2.05
C ARG A 352 -52.77 -6.32 -3.09
N ALA A 353 -53.30 -6.16 -4.31
CA ALA A 353 -52.68 -5.34 -5.35
C ALA A 353 -52.57 -3.85 -4.96
N ARG A 354 -53.49 -3.32 -4.14
CA ARG A 354 -53.37 -1.95 -3.61
C ARG A 354 -52.24 -1.82 -2.60
N LYS A 355 -52.03 -2.81 -1.73
CA LYS A 355 -50.83 -2.88 -0.87
C LYS A 355 -49.54 -3.07 -1.67
N GLN A 356 -49.61 -3.72 -2.83
CA GLN A 356 -48.42 -3.99 -3.66
C GLN A 356 -47.82 -2.74 -4.31
N ASN A 357 -48.63 -1.70 -4.58
CA ASN A 357 -48.13 -0.37 -4.97
C ASN A 357 -47.50 0.41 -3.80
N ASP A 358 -47.89 0.12 -2.56
CA ASP A 358 -47.39 0.78 -1.34
C ASP A 358 -45.99 0.28 -0.94
N VAL A 359 -45.67 -0.97 -1.31
CA VAL A 359 -44.36 -1.62 -1.12
C VAL A 359 -43.45 -1.46 -2.36
N ALA A 360 -43.96 -0.90 -3.46
CA ALA A 360 -43.11 -0.48 -4.56
C ALA A 360 -42.10 0.57 -4.07
N HIS A 361 -40.90 0.57 -4.64
CA HIS A 361 -39.79 1.48 -4.27
C HIS A 361 -39.30 1.37 -2.81
N HIS A 362 -39.65 0.31 -2.09
CA HIS A 362 -39.09 -0.01 -0.77
C HIS A 362 -38.07 -1.14 -0.85
N PHE A 363 -36.97 -1.03 -0.10
CA PHE A 363 -35.98 -2.09 0.04
C PHE A 363 -35.46 -2.24 1.47
N THR A 364 -35.16 -3.47 1.86
CA THR A 364 -34.54 -3.81 3.15
C THR A 364 -33.03 -3.97 2.97
N VAL A 365 -32.24 -3.26 3.78
CA VAL A 365 -30.80 -3.51 3.96
C VAL A 365 -30.63 -4.38 5.19
N THR A 366 -30.14 -5.61 5.03
CA THR A 366 -29.88 -6.52 6.13
C THR A 366 -28.40 -6.47 6.50
N ILE A 367 -28.10 -6.25 7.78
CA ILE A 367 -26.73 -6.21 8.33
C ILE A 367 -26.46 -7.36 9.30
N ALA A 368 -25.19 -7.76 9.43
CA ALA A 368 -24.76 -8.78 10.38
C ALA A 368 -25.15 -8.43 11.85
N ARG A 369 -25.43 -9.45 12.65
CA ARG A 369 -25.97 -9.30 14.03
C ARG A 369 -25.06 -8.46 14.94
N ASP A 370 -23.75 -8.64 14.80
CA ASP A 370 -22.73 -8.15 15.73
C ASP A 370 -22.14 -6.79 15.32
N GLU A 371 -22.73 -6.10 14.33
CA GLU A 371 -22.28 -4.77 13.91
C GLU A 371 -22.49 -3.70 15.00
N SER A 372 -21.47 -2.86 15.15
CA SER A 372 -21.48 -1.75 16.11
C SER A 372 -22.45 -0.64 15.68
N ARG A 373 -23.02 0.08 16.64
CA ARG A 373 -23.94 1.20 16.34
C ARG A 373 -23.31 2.25 15.43
N THR A 374 -22.02 2.55 15.63
CA THR A 374 -21.26 3.49 14.78
C THR A 374 -21.20 3.04 13.31
N ARG A 375 -21.10 1.73 13.05
CA ARG A 375 -21.18 1.19 11.69
C ARG A 375 -22.62 1.21 11.16
N GLU A 376 -23.62 0.91 11.98
CA GLU A 376 -25.04 1.00 11.59
C GLU A 376 -25.44 2.43 11.16
N ASP A 377 -25.06 3.44 11.95
CA ASP A 377 -25.28 4.88 11.64
C ASP A 377 -24.61 5.30 10.33
N MET A 378 -23.44 4.75 10.03
CA MET A 378 -22.67 5.05 8.83
C MET A 378 -23.24 4.31 7.59
N ILE A 379 -23.68 3.05 7.74
CA ILE A 379 -24.42 2.30 6.71
C ILE A 379 -25.69 3.06 6.33
N TYR A 380 -26.40 3.61 7.31
CA TYR A 380 -27.57 4.47 7.08
C TYR A 380 -27.21 5.71 6.24
N ARG A 381 -26.12 6.42 6.58
CA ARG A 381 -25.67 7.59 5.82
C ARG A 381 -25.31 7.26 4.37
N ILE A 382 -24.58 6.17 4.13
CA ILE A 382 -24.23 5.74 2.77
C ILE A 382 -25.50 5.35 1.99
N ALA A 383 -26.41 4.60 2.60
CA ALA A 383 -27.66 4.21 1.96
C ALA A 383 -28.56 5.41 1.63
N GLU A 384 -28.65 6.42 2.51
CA GLU A 384 -29.39 7.66 2.24
C GLU A 384 -28.77 8.47 1.09
N LEU A 385 -27.43 8.49 0.97
CA LEU A 385 -26.71 9.18 -0.11
C LEU A 385 -26.78 8.47 -1.46
N GLU A 386 -26.89 7.14 -1.48
CA GLU A 386 -26.80 6.32 -2.70
C GLU A 386 -28.14 5.79 -3.21
N LYS A 387 -29.21 5.88 -2.42
CA LYS A 387 -30.56 5.47 -2.87
C LYS A 387 -31.14 6.44 -3.92
N PRO A 388 -31.96 5.94 -4.87
CA PRO A 388 -32.77 6.82 -5.70
C PRO A 388 -33.73 7.67 -4.86
N ALA A 389 -33.90 8.95 -5.22
CA ALA A 389 -34.73 9.89 -4.46
C ALA A 389 -36.20 9.45 -4.28
N HIS A 390 -36.71 8.59 -5.15
CA HIS A 390 -38.07 8.05 -5.10
C HIS A 390 -38.21 6.76 -4.25
N THR A 391 -37.12 6.31 -3.61
CA THR A 391 -37.10 5.07 -2.80
C THR A 391 -36.97 5.35 -1.31
N ALA A 392 -37.55 4.45 -0.53
CA ALA A 392 -37.40 4.38 0.92
C ALA A 392 -36.72 3.05 1.30
N PHE A 393 -36.07 3.02 2.46
CA PHE A 393 -35.38 1.82 2.92
C PHE A 393 -35.54 1.61 4.42
N THR A 394 -35.35 0.36 4.85
CA THR A 394 -35.27 -0.02 6.26
C THR A 394 -34.00 -0.83 6.48
N ILE A 395 -33.23 -0.50 7.52
CA ILE A 395 -32.14 -1.35 7.99
C ILE A 395 -32.71 -2.38 8.97
N LYS A 396 -32.36 -3.65 8.80
CA LYS A 396 -32.67 -4.74 9.73
C LYS A 396 -31.39 -5.47 10.11
N ARG A 397 -31.23 -5.80 11.39
CA ARG A 397 -30.19 -6.75 11.82
C ARG A 397 -30.62 -8.16 11.40
N GLY A 398 -29.65 -9.05 11.12
CA GLY A 398 -29.94 -10.38 10.59
C GLY A 398 -30.95 -11.21 11.40
N ILE A 399 -31.05 -11.00 12.71
CA ILE A 399 -32.06 -11.63 13.58
C ILE A 399 -33.49 -11.12 13.34
N ASP A 400 -33.66 -9.85 12.95
CA ASP A 400 -34.97 -9.24 12.69
C ASP A 400 -35.50 -9.53 11.29
N ALA A 401 -34.60 -9.87 10.35
CA ALA A 401 -34.97 -10.38 9.04
C ALA A 401 -35.59 -11.79 9.10
N PHE A 402 -35.25 -12.61 10.11
CA PHE A 402 -35.67 -14.01 10.23
C PHE A 402 -36.95 -14.22 11.07
N ARG A 403 -37.87 -13.24 11.06
CA ARG A 403 -39.21 -13.36 11.65
C ARG A 403 -40.20 -13.99 10.65
N VAL A 404 -41.10 -14.84 11.14
CA VAL A 404 -42.14 -15.46 10.30
C VAL A 404 -43.04 -14.40 9.68
N GLY A 405 -43.23 -14.50 8.35
CA GLY A 405 -43.94 -13.50 7.55
C GLY A 405 -43.05 -12.40 6.94
N CYS A 406 -41.79 -12.28 7.39
CA CYS A 406 -40.82 -11.29 6.91
C CYS A 406 -39.55 -11.90 6.28
N ALA A 407 -39.27 -13.19 6.55
CA ALA A 407 -38.05 -13.86 6.13
C ALA A 407 -38.13 -14.40 4.70
N ILE A 408 -37.07 -14.17 3.91
CA ILE A 408 -36.78 -14.93 2.68
C ILE A 408 -35.62 -15.88 3.00
N LEU A 409 -35.82 -17.18 2.73
CA LEU A 409 -34.76 -18.17 2.69
C LEU A 409 -34.35 -18.35 1.22
N GLU A 410 -33.18 -17.86 0.87
CA GLU A 410 -32.53 -18.09 -0.43
C GLU A 410 -31.56 -19.28 -0.35
N VAL A 411 -30.97 -19.69 -1.49
CA VAL A 411 -30.09 -20.87 -1.61
C VAL A 411 -28.94 -20.87 -0.59
N ASP A 412 -28.38 -19.72 -0.24
CA ASP A 412 -27.28 -19.59 0.72
C ASP A 412 -27.71 -19.38 2.19
N SER A 413 -29.01 -19.50 2.49
CA SER A 413 -29.56 -19.25 3.83
C SER A 413 -29.29 -20.41 4.79
N THR A 414 -28.11 -20.42 5.41
CA THR A 414 -27.76 -21.44 6.41
C THR A 414 -28.50 -21.24 7.73
N LEU A 415 -29.53 -22.04 7.98
CA LEU A 415 -30.07 -22.29 9.30
C LEU A 415 -29.15 -23.29 10.02
N CYS A 416 -28.77 -22.98 11.27
CA CYS A 416 -28.05 -23.94 12.14
C CYS A 416 -28.88 -24.21 13.39
N ASN A 417 -28.55 -25.28 14.12
CA ASN A 417 -29.22 -25.62 15.37
C ASN A 417 -29.26 -24.41 16.33
N PRO A 418 -30.39 -24.18 17.03
CA PRO A 418 -30.51 -23.11 18.00
C PRO A 418 -29.46 -23.27 19.09
N SER A 419 -28.90 -22.14 19.55
CA SER A 419 -28.20 -22.17 20.84
C SER A 419 -29.21 -22.50 21.94
N PRO A 420 -28.81 -23.19 23.03
CA PRO A 420 -29.74 -23.60 24.09
C PRO A 420 -30.42 -22.43 24.85
N ALA A 421 -30.09 -21.18 24.51
CA ALA A 421 -30.72 -19.97 25.02
C ALA A 421 -31.89 -19.45 24.16
N GLN A 422 -32.14 -20.00 22.96
CA GLN A 422 -33.30 -19.66 22.15
C GLN A 422 -34.42 -20.70 22.36
N ALA A 423 -35.48 -20.28 23.05
CA ALA A 423 -36.63 -21.13 23.35
C ALA A 423 -37.32 -21.60 22.07
N ILE A 424 -37.47 -22.93 21.93
CA ILE A 424 -38.22 -23.54 20.82
C ILE A 424 -39.69 -23.08 20.93
N PRO A 425 -40.30 -22.57 19.84
CA PRO A 425 -41.68 -22.11 19.89
C PRO A 425 -42.63 -23.27 20.17
N LYS A 426 -43.48 -23.12 21.18
CA LYS A 426 -44.55 -24.08 21.47
C LYS A 426 -45.81 -23.72 20.71
N LEU A 427 -46.40 -24.71 20.06
CA LEU A 427 -47.63 -24.54 19.27
C LEU A 427 -48.80 -24.15 20.19
N GLY A 428 -49.34 -22.95 19.98
CA GLY A 428 -50.49 -22.41 20.73
C GLY A 428 -50.14 -21.47 21.90
N GLU A 429 -48.87 -21.33 22.29
CA GLU A 429 -48.45 -20.39 23.35
C GLU A 429 -47.90 -19.06 22.79
N ASN A 430 -47.41 -19.02 21.54
CA ASN A 430 -46.74 -17.86 20.95
C ASN A 430 -47.56 -17.24 19.80
N ALA A 431 -47.62 -15.90 19.70
CA ALA A 431 -48.26 -15.23 18.56
C ALA A 431 -47.35 -15.20 17.32
N LEU A 432 -47.96 -15.03 16.15
CA LEU A 432 -47.25 -14.96 14.88
C LEU A 432 -46.49 -13.62 14.77
N GLY A 433 -45.16 -13.66 14.92
CA GLY A 433 -44.28 -12.49 14.88
C GLY A 433 -43.42 -12.27 16.13
N ASP A 434 -43.74 -12.95 17.24
CA ASP A 434 -43.01 -12.84 18.52
C ASP A 434 -41.66 -13.58 18.55
N TRP A 435 -41.34 -14.34 17.49
CA TRP A 435 -40.17 -15.21 17.44
C TRP A 435 -39.44 -15.12 16.10
N ALA A 436 -38.13 -15.41 16.14
CA ALA A 436 -37.23 -15.45 14.99
C ALA A 436 -36.54 -16.81 14.89
N LEU A 437 -36.22 -17.25 13.67
CA LEU A 437 -35.48 -18.49 13.43
C LEU A 437 -34.01 -18.37 13.93
N PRO A 438 -33.41 -19.47 14.43
CA PRO A 438 -32.02 -19.48 14.85
C PRO A 438 -31.04 -19.36 13.67
N ILE A 439 -29.96 -18.61 13.90
CA ILE A 439 -28.86 -18.36 12.95
C ILE A 439 -27.54 -18.59 13.72
N PRO A 440 -26.52 -19.25 13.14
CA PRO A 440 -25.30 -19.64 13.84
C PRO A 440 -24.52 -18.48 14.50
N GLN A 441 -23.86 -18.79 15.62
CA GLN A 441 -22.76 -17.98 16.14
C GLN A 441 -21.51 -18.15 15.26
N ARG A 442 -20.61 -17.15 15.27
CA ARG A 442 -19.24 -17.29 14.78
C ARG A 442 -18.47 -18.23 15.73
N GLU A 443 -18.49 -19.52 15.49
CA GLU A 443 -17.49 -20.46 16.04
C GLU A 443 -16.52 -20.89 14.94
N CYS A 444 -15.23 -20.89 15.29
CA CYS A 444 -14.14 -21.21 14.38
C CYS A 444 -13.96 -22.74 14.34
N GLY A 445 -14.28 -23.37 13.21
CA GLY A 445 -14.03 -24.80 12.99
C GLY A 445 -15.15 -25.51 12.23
N GLN A 446 -15.08 -25.52 10.89
CA GLN A 446 -15.84 -26.49 10.12
C GLN A 446 -15.15 -27.85 10.14
N ILE A 447 -15.82 -28.88 10.67
CA ILE A 447 -15.54 -30.27 10.32
C ILE A 447 -16.56 -30.67 9.26
N THR A 448 -16.06 -31.11 8.11
CA THR A 448 -16.92 -31.62 7.02
C THR A 448 -17.30 -33.07 7.35
N LEU A 449 -18.60 -33.36 7.40
CA LEU A 449 -19.11 -34.73 7.39
C LEU A 449 -19.95 -34.90 6.12
N ASP A 450 -19.40 -35.68 5.20
CA ASP A 450 -20.04 -36.07 3.94
C ASP A 450 -20.80 -37.41 4.14
N ARG A 451 -21.94 -37.53 3.45
CA ARG A 451 -22.80 -38.72 3.26
C ARG A 451 -23.73 -39.17 4.40
N ASP A 452 -25.00 -39.23 4.01
CA ASP A 452 -26.09 -40.15 4.39
C ASP A 452 -25.92 -41.05 5.63
N LEU A 453 -26.87 -40.92 6.56
CA LEU A 453 -27.77 -42.02 6.93
C LEU A 453 -28.97 -41.52 7.75
N LEU A 454 -30.19 -41.86 7.31
CA LEU A 454 -31.40 -41.77 8.12
C LEU A 454 -31.35 -42.83 9.23
N CYS A 455 -30.87 -42.45 10.42
CA CYS A 455 -30.78 -43.36 11.57
C CYS A 455 -31.84 -43.07 12.63
N ALA A 456 -32.64 -44.12 12.89
CA ALA A 456 -33.73 -44.24 13.84
C ALA A 456 -33.56 -43.51 15.19
N GLY A 457 -34.66 -42.93 15.68
CA GLY A 457 -34.79 -42.54 17.08
C GLY A 457 -34.85 -43.77 18.01
N PRO A 458 -34.30 -43.68 19.23
CA PRO A 458 -34.35 -44.79 20.18
C PRO A 458 -35.70 -44.83 20.92
N ALA A 459 -36.36 -45.98 20.88
CA ALA A 459 -37.55 -46.25 21.67
C ALA A 459 -37.21 -46.84 23.06
N SER A 460 -38.03 -46.49 24.05
CA SER A 460 -38.31 -47.22 25.30
C SER A 460 -37.17 -47.63 26.27
N GLY A 461 -36.99 -46.83 27.33
CA GLY A 461 -36.95 -47.24 28.77
C GLY A 461 -35.91 -48.25 29.29
N PRO A 462 -35.82 -48.48 30.63
CA PRO A 462 -36.68 -47.99 31.73
C PRO A 462 -35.97 -47.14 32.82
N PHE A 463 -36.77 -46.55 33.73
CA PHE A 463 -36.59 -46.27 35.19
C PHE A 463 -35.17 -46.27 35.85
N SER A 464 -34.84 -45.46 36.86
CA SER A 464 -35.61 -44.65 37.84
C SER A 464 -34.70 -43.64 38.60
N VAL A 465 -35.29 -42.99 39.62
CA VAL A 465 -34.68 -42.10 40.64
C VAL A 465 -34.56 -40.64 40.15
N ILE A 466 -35.49 -39.75 40.51
CA ILE A 466 -36.71 -39.90 41.35
C ILE A 466 -37.94 -39.36 40.61
#